data_AF-A0A9W7AW49-F1
#
_entry.id   AF-A0A9W7AW49-F1
#
_cell.length_a   1.000
_cell.length_b   1.000
_cell.length_c   1.000
_cell.angle_alpha   90.00
_cell.angle_beta   90.00
_cell.angle_gamma   90.00
#
_symmetry.space_group_name_H-M   'P 1'
#
loop_
_entity.id
_entity.type
_entity.pdbx_description
1 polymer ?
#
loop_
_entity_poly.entity_id
_entity_poly.type
_entity_poly.pdbx_seq_one_letter_code
_entity_poly.pdbx_strand_id
1 'polypeptide(L)'
;MNTLTRLPILFVLTILTVLTVHLPMSSALQTVAIIGGGISGLSCAQHLAKTNKFVPTVFDTGRLRPGGRCSSRQPEDSPASTFDHCVVDHATQIIRVPPSYTEFKSQVETWLSDGVLASFPPNSIQSITAQSKVAQPIADMEAYYGIGGMQSIPLSLSSGINVVQDCWVSPSNGVKLKGGKWVVKSKGEELGSFDKLVIAHNGKCADRLMSKTPAKELHNLLRVNFADRVSKSGGKRMTLNR
;
A
#
# COMPACT_ATOMS: atom_id res chain seq x y z
N MET A 1 -90.63 22.42 18.24
CA MET A 1 -89.75 22.90 19.33
C MET A 1 -88.40 22.21 19.20
N ASN A 2 -87.35 22.95 19.53
CA ASN A 2 -85.93 22.57 19.64
C ASN A 2 -85.06 22.67 18.38
N THR A 3 -84.67 23.93 18.16
CA THR A 3 -83.40 24.43 17.64
C THR A 3 -82.18 23.73 18.26
N LEU A 4 -81.19 23.36 17.43
CA LEU A 4 -79.80 23.20 17.86
C LEU A 4 -78.85 23.73 16.79
N THR A 5 -77.95 24.57 17.30
CA THR A 5 -77.01 25.50 16.67
C THR A 5 -75.86 24.81 15.96
N ARG A 6 -75.48 25.30 14.77
CA ARG A 6 -74.24 24.95 14.07
C ARG A 6 -73.09 25.83 14.57
N LEU A 7 -71.99 25.22 15.04
CA LEU A 7 -70.70 25.87 15.19
C LEU A 7 -69.91 25.79 13.87
N PRO A 8 -69.10 26.80 13.50
CA PRO A 8 -68.20 26.72 12.36
C PRO A 8 -66.89 26.05 12.76
N ILE A 9 -66.46 25.04 12.00
CA ILE A 9 -65.13 24.43 12.14
C ILE A 9 -64.13 25.33 11.41
N LEU A 10 -63.19 25.89 12.17
CA LEU A 10 -62.09 26.72 11.72
C LEU A 10 -61.05 25.86 10.96
N PHE A 11 -60.88 26.08 9.65
CA PHE A 11 -59.78 25.48 8.89
C PHE A 11 -58.47 26.19 9.23
N VAL A 12 -57.60 25.55 10.01
CA VAL A 12 -56.22 26.00 10.21
C VAL A 12 -55.37 25.49 9.05
N LEU A 13 -55.03 26.38 8.11
CA LEU A 13 -54.10 26.07 7.03
C LEU A 13 -52.67 26.09 7.59
N THR A 14 -52.12 24.93 7.92
CA THR A 14 -50.71 24.80 8.32
C THR A 14 -49.84 24.88 7.07
N ILE A 15 -49.19 26.03 6.86
CA ILE A 15 -48.19 26.19 5.81
C ILE A 15 -46.96 25.37 6.23
N LEU A 16 -46.77 24.22 5.59
CA LEU A 16 -45.59 23.39 5.77
C LEU A 16 -44.44 23.99 4.95
N THR A 17 -43.65 24.87 5.58
CA THR A 17 -42.41 25.38 4.99
C THR A 17 -41.42 24.22 4.91
N VAL A 18 -41.26 23.61 3.74
CA VAL A 18 -40.22 22.60 3.50
C VAL A 18 -38.87 23.31 3.51
N LEU A 19 -38.19 23.25 4.66
CA LEU A 19 -36.80 23.65 4.77
C LEU A 19 -35.97 22.60 4.01
N THR A 20 -35.66 22.86 2.74
CA THR A 20 -34.69 22.06 1.98
C THR A 20 -33.31 22.24 2.60
N VAL A 21 -33.00 21.42 3.60
CA VAL A 21 -31.63 21.23 4.08
C VAL A 21 -30.84 20.70 2.88
N HIS A 22 -30.01 21.55 2.28
CA HIS A 22 -29.00 21.11 1.33
C HIS A 22 -27.98 20.28 2.09
N LEU A 23 -28.26 18.98 2.25
CA LEU A 23 -27.24 18.00 2.60
C LEU A 23 -26.15 18.13 1.52
N PRO A 24 -24.88 18.38 1.90
CA PRO A 24 -23.81 18.40 0.91
C PRO A 24 -23.83 17.06 0.20
N MET A 25 -24.02 17.10 -1.12
CA MET A 25 -23.94 15.92 -1.97
C MET A 25 -22.58 15.28 -1.68
N SER A 26 -22.56 14.10 -1.06
CA SER A 26 -21.33 13.35 -0.84
C SER A 26 -20.66 13.24 -2.21
N SER A 27 -19.49 13.85 -2.38
CA SER A 27 -18.75 13.78 -3.64
C SER A 27 -18.60 12.29 -4.01
N ALA A 28 -18.89 11.92 -5.26
CA ALA A 28 -18.73 10.54 -5.70
C ALA A 28 -17.32 10.03 -5.36
N LEU A 29 -17.23 8.80 -4.85
CA LEU A 29 -15.96 8.18 -4.50
C LEU A 29 -15.00 8.19 -5.70
N GLN A 30 -13.73 8.53 -5.46
CA GLN A 30 -12.70 8.56 -6.50
C GLN A 30 -11.98 7.21 -6.58
N THR A 31 -11.97 6.62 -7.77
CA THR A 31 -11.24 5.39 -8.05
C THR A 31 -9.73 5.66 -8.13
N VAL A 32 -8.91 4.79 -7.52
CA VAL A 32 -7.45 4.96 -7.47
C VAL A 32 -6.76 3.69 -7.97
N ALA A 33 -5.99 3.79 -9.05
CA ALA A 33 -5.08 2.72 -9.46
C ALA A 33 -3.75 2.83 -8.71
N ILE A 34 -3.34 1.75 -8.04
CA ILE A 34 -2.05 1.66 -7.34
C ILE A 34 -1.21 0.60 -8.04
N ILE A 35 -0.08 1.02 -8.63
CA ILE A 35 0.81 0.11 -9.37
C ILE A 35 1.92 -0.39 -8.44
N GLY A 36 1.80 -1.64 -7.99
CA GLY A 36 2.72 -2.33 -7.08
C GLY A 36 2.06 -2.69 -5.74
N GLY A 37 1.93 -3.98 -5.47
CA GLY A 37 1.40 -4.57 -4.23
C GLY A 37 2.48 -4.95 -3.21
N GLY A 38 3.57 -4.19 -3.13
CA GLY A 38 4.47 -4.25 -1.98
C GLY A 38 3.91 -3.50 -0.77
N ILE A 39 4.62 -3.53 0.37
CA ILE A 39 4.20 -2.86 1.62
C ILE A 39 3.75 -1.41 1.38
N SER A 40 4.52 -0.62 0.60
CA SER A 40 4.19 0.79 0.33
C SER A 40 2.84 0.96 -0.39
N GLY A 41 2.56 0.15 -1.41
CA GLY A 41 1.32 0.23 -2.17
C GLY A 41 0.12 -0.26 -1.37
N LEU A 42 0.27 -1.37 -0.64
CA LEU A 42 -0.78 -1.93 0.21
C LEU A 42 -1.08 -1.03 1.41
N SER A 43 -0.06 -0.45 2.04
CA SER A 43 -0.24 0.55 3.12
C SER A 43 -0.97 1.79 2.60
N CYS A 44 -0.61 2.29 1.41
CA CYS A 44 -1.33 3.39 0.76
C CYS A 44 -2.80 3.01 0.49
N ALA A 45 -3.06 1.81 -0.02
CA ALA A 45 -4.42 1.32 -0.28
C ALA A 45 -5.26 1.27 1.01
N GLN A 46 -4.73 0.67 2.09
CA GLN A 46 -5.36 0.63 3.41
C GLN A 46 -5.72 2.03 3.92
N HIS A 47 -4.79 2.97 3.83
CA HIS A 47 -5.04 4.34 4.26
C HIS A 47 -6.16 4.99 3.42
N LEU A 48 -6.09 4.88 2.09
CA LEU A 48 -7.08 5.47 1.19
C LEU A 48 -8.47 4.88 1.41
N ALA A 49 -8.59 3.56 1.57
CA ALA A 49 -9.86 2.88 1.81
C ALA A 49 -10.58 3.37 3.09
N LYS A 50 -9.82 3.73 4.13
CA LYS A 50 -10.36 4.25 5.41
C LYS A 50 -10.90 5.68 5.32
N THR A 51 -10.57 6.44 4.26
CA THR A 51 -10.99 7.84 4.14
C THR A 51 -12.44 8.03 3.72
N ASN A 52 -13.12 6.97 3.25
CA ASN A 52 -14.44 7.04 2.61
C ASN A 52 -14.53 8.03 1.42
N LYS A 53 -13.38 8.37 0.82
CA LYS A 53 -13.29 9.25 -0.37
C LYS A 53 -12.74 8.52 -1.59
N PHE A 54 -12.02 7.42 -1.36
CA PHE A 54 -11.26 6.72 -2.38
C PHE A 54 -11.61 5.23 -2.43
N VAL A 55 -11.62 4.68 -3.64
CA VAL A 55 -11.73 3.23 -3.89
C VAL A 55 -10.44 2.74 -4.54
N PRO A 56 -9.47 2.24 -3.76
CA PRO A 56 -8.20 1.78 -4.29
C PRO A 56 -8.31 0.41 -4.95
N THR A 57 -7.61 0.24 -6.07
CA THR A 57 -7.34 -1.06 -6.70
C THR A 57 -5.83 -1.19 -6.90
N VAL A 58 -5.25 -2.25 -6.35
CA VAL A 58 -3.81 -2.51 -6.40
C VAL A 58 -3.53 -3.50 -7.51
N PHE A 59 -2.59 -3.19 -8.40
CA PHE A 59 -2.13 -4.10 -9.45
C PHE A 59 -0.73 -4.62 -9.09
N ASP A 60 -0.57 -5.94 -9.01
CA ASP A 60 0.69 -6.57 -8.61
C ASP A 60 1.08 -7.72 -9.53
N THR A 61 2.39 -7.86 -9.75
CA THR A 61 2.97 -8.92 -10.60
C THR A 61 3.08 -10.27 -9.90
N GLY A 62 2.92 -10.31 -8.58
CA GLY A 62 2.98 -11.52 -7.78
C GLY A 62 1.92 -12.53 -8.23
N ARG A 63 2.38 -13.67 -8.75
CA ARG A 63 1.51 -14.73 -9.27
C ARG A 63 0.68 -15.40 -8.17
N LEU A 64 1.32 -15.73 -7.04
CA LEU A 64 0.65 -16.43 -5.94
C LEU A 64 0.08 -15.44 -4.92
N ARG A 65 0.89 -14.47 -4.50
CA ARG A 65 0.56 -13.49 -3.45
C ARG A 65 1.20 -12.13 -3.78
N PRO A 66 0.61 -11.00 -3.36
CA PRO A 66 1.29 -9.70 -3.41
C PRO A 66 2.38 -9.63 -2.33
N GLY A 67 3.28 -8.65 -2.38
CA GLY A 67 4.22 -8.39 -1.28
C GLY A 67 5.60 -7.89 -1.73
N GLY A 68 5.95 -8.09 -3.00
CA GLY A 68 7.23 -7.64 -3.56
C GLY A 68 8.42 -8.18 -2.76
N ARG A 69 9.26 -7.29 -2.22
CA ARG A 69 10.45 -7.66 -1.41
C ARG A 69 10.12 -8.19 -0.01
N CYS A 70 8.85 -8.15 0.40
CA CYS A 70 8.37 -8.72 1.64
C CYS A 70 7.62 -10.06 1.40
N SER A 71 7.84 -10.69 0.25
CA SER A 71 7.27 -12.00 -0.05
C SER A 71 8.08 -13.12 0.58
N SER A 72 7.38 -14.20 0.88
CA SER A 72 7.92 -15.47 1.35
C SER A 72 7.53 -16.55 0.36
N ARG A 73 8.45 -17.48 0.11
CA ARG A 73 8.12 -18.73 -0.54
C ARG A 73 7.58 -19.70 0.50
N GLN A 74 6.40 -20.25 0.23
CA GLN A 74 5.78 -21.25 1.09
C GLN A 74 6.12 -22.67 0.60
N PRO A 75 6.13 -23.68 1.49
CA PRO A 75 6.29 -25.10 1.16
C PRO A 75 5.49 -25.55 -0.07
N GLU A 76 4.22 -25.17 -0.14
CA GLU A 76 3.26 -25.58 -1.17
C GLU A 76 3.42 -24.83 -2.51
N ASP A 77 4.24 -23.79 -2.59
CA ASP A 77 4.36 -22.94 -3.78
C ASP A 77 5.08 -23.64 -4.95
N SER A 78 5.77 -24.76 -4.71
CA SER A 78 6.50 -25.50 -5.73
C SER A 78 6.73 -26.96 -5.32
N PRO A 79 6.23 -27.93 -6.11
CA PRO A 79 6.19 -29.34 -5.71
C PRO A 79 7.53 -30.10 -5.77
N ALA A 80 8.68 -29.44 -5.90
CA ALA A 80 9.98 -30.11 -5.99
C ALA A 80 11.15 -29.15 -5.75
N SER A 81 11.39 -28.75 -4.50
CA SER A 81 12.58 -27.96 -4.15
C SER A 81 13.20 -28.46 -2.86
N THR A 82 14.51 -28.25 -2.69
CA THR A 82 15.24 -28.56 -1.44
C THR A 82 14.63 -27.91 -0.20
N PHE A 83 13.78 -26.89 -0.36
CA PHE A 83 13.13 -26.10 0.69
C PHE A 83 11.60 -26.26 0.66
N ASP A 84 11.08 -27.38 0.15
CA ASP A 84 9.64 -27.69 0.07
C ASP A 84 8.96 -27.97 1.42
N HIS A 85 9.72 -27.95 2.52
CA HIS A 85 9.25 -28.18 3.89
C HIS A 85 9.49 -26.96 4.80
N CYS A 86 9.99 -25.84 4.27
CA CYS A 86 10.21 -24.63 5.04
C CYS A 86 9.69 -23.38 4.34
N VAL A 87 9.41 -22.36 5.14
CA VAL A 87 9.13 -21.01 4.64
C VAL A 87 10.45 -20.32 4.39
N VAL A 88 10.60 -19.70 3.21
CA VAL A 88 11.82 -18.99 2.85
C VAL A 88 11.52 -17.53 2.52
N ASP A 89 12.04 -16.64 3.36
CA ASP A 89 12.09 -15.21 3.08
C ASP A 89 13.35 -14.92 2.24
N HIS A 90 13.22 -14.39 1.02
CA HIS A 90 14.37 -14.19 0.13
C HIS A 90 14.97 -12.78 0.17
N ALA A 91 14.26 -11.80 0.73
CA ALA A 91 14.65 -10.39 0.64
C ALA A 91 14.61 -9.70 2.01
N THR A 92 13.44 -9.25 2.48
CA THR A 92 13.33 -8.73 3.84
C THR A 92 13.40 -9.90 4.82
N GLN A 93 14.21 -9.80 5.87
CA GLN A 93 14.38 -10.85 6.90
C GLN A 93 14.00 -10.37 8.30
N ILE A 94 14.16 -9.07 8.55
CA ILE A 94 14.05 -8.48 9.88
C ILE A 94 13.36 -7.13 9.73
N ILE A 95 12.46 -6.82 10.67
CA ILE A 95 11.91 -5.48 10.88
C ILE A 95 12.54 -4.88 12.12
N ARG A 96 12.97 -3.63 11.98
CA ARG A 96 13.43 -2.79 13.08
C ARG A 96 12.70 -1.46 13.01
N VAL A 97 12.35 -0.94 14.17
CA VAL A 97 11.67 0.35 14.29
C VAL A 97 12.67 1.37 14.82
N PRO A 98 12.98 2.45 14.08
CA PRO A 98 13.79 3.54 14.62
C PRO A 98 13.10 4.15 15.85
N PRO A 99 13.84 4.51 16.92
CA PRO A 99 13.23 5.02 18.15
C PRO A 99 12.32 6.25 17.94
N SER A 100 12.62 7.07 16.93
CA SER A 100 11.86 8.28 16.60
C SER A 100 10.64 8.04 15.73
N TYR A 101 10.41 6.82 15.21
CA TYR A 101 9.33 6.56 14.25
C TYR A 101 8.09 5.98 14.93
N THR A 102 7.36 6.83 15.65
CA THR A 102 6.23 6.46 16.50
C THR A 102 5.06 5.81 15.74
N GLU A 103 4.76 6.29 14.54
CA GLU A 103 3.66 5.80 13.71
C GLU A 103 3.92 4.38 13.24
N PHE A 104 5.16 4.08 12.84
CA PHE A 104 5.55 2.73 12.47
C PHE A 104 5.64 1.81 13.69
N LYS A 105 6.06 2.33 14.85
CA LYS A 105 6.03 1.59 16.11
C LYS A 105 4.61 1.11 16.45
N SER A 106 3.62 2.01 16.40
CA SER A 106 2.22 1.66 16.67
C SER A 106 1.68 0.62 15.67
N GLN A 107 2.08 0.71 14.40
CA GLN A 107 1.70 -0.29 13.41
C GLN A 107 2.33 -1.67 13.71
N VAL A 108 3.59 -1.71 14.16
CA VAL A 108 4.25 -2.95 14.59
C VAL A 108 3.59 -3.54 15.83
N GLU A 109 3.24 -2.72 16.82
CA GLU A 109 2.50 -3.16 18.02
C GLU A 109 1.14 -3.78 17.65
N THR A 110 0.43 -3.17 16.69
CA THR A 110 -0.81 -3.74 16.15
C THR A 110 -0.56 -5.10 15.51
N TRP A 111 0.47 -5.22 14.66
CA TRP A 111 0.81 -6.49 14.02
C TRP A 111 1.27 -7.58 15.00
N LEU A 112 1.92 -7.22 16.11
CA LEU A 112 2.23 -8.15 17.18
C LEU A 112 0.96 -8.67 17.85
N SER A 113 0.03 -7.76 18.17
CA SER A 113 -1.27 -8.12 18.76
C SER A 113 -2.11 -9.00 17.84
N ASP A 114 -2.06 -8.75 16.54
CA ASP A 114 -2.84 -9.47 15.52
C ASP A 114 -2.20 -10.80 15.10
N GLY A 115 -1.04 -11.17 15.65
CA GLY A 115 -0.32 -12.39 15.26
C GLY A 115 0.25 -12.35 13.84
N VAL A 116 0.51 -11.16 13.30
CA VAL A 116 1.18 -10.96 12.02
C VAL A 116 2.71 -11.00 12.21
N LEU A 117 3.20 -10.39 13.29
CA LEU A 117 4.61 -10.37 13.65
C LEU A 117 4.87 -11.10 14.97
N ALA A 118 6.13 -11.51 15.16
CA ALA A 118 6.67 -11.94 16.43
C ALA A 118 8.02 -11.27 16.69
N SER A 119 8.36 -11.08 17.97
CA SER A 119 9.69 -10.66 18.38
C SER A 119 10.70 -11.78 18.20
N PHE A 120 11.90 -11.45 17.74
CA PHE A 120 13.01 -12.39 17.75
C PHE A 120 13.31 -12.86 19.18
N PRO A 121 13.63 -14.15 19.41
CA PRO A 121 14.02 -14.64 20.73
C PRO A 121 15.26 -13.90 21.26
N PRO A 122 15.41 -13.76 22.59
CA PRO A 122 16.61 -13.16 23.17
C PRO A 122 17.89 -13.81 22.65
N ASN A 123 18.89 -13.00 22.34
CA ASN A 123 20.20 -13.43 21.83
C ASN A 123 20.18 -14.21 20.49
N SER A 124 19.07 -14.24 19.76
CA SER A 124 19.00 -14.96 18.48
C SER A 124 19.63 -14.21 17.30
N ILE A 125 19.75 -12.89 17.40
CA ILE A 125 20.41 -12.05 16.38
C ILE A 125 21.87 -11.86 16.78
N GLN A 126 22.76 -12.20 15.86
CA GLN A 126 24.19 -12.32 16.09
C GLN A 126 24.97 -11.40 15.14
N SER A 127 26.10 -10.89 15.62
CA SER A 127 27.07 -10.13 14.83
C SER A 127 28.35 -10.95 14.65
N ILE A 128 28.89 -10.94 13.44
CA ILE A 128 30.21 -11.47 13.11
C ILE A 128 31.04 -10.31 12.58
N THR A 129 32.21 -10.09 13.19
CA THR A 129 33.11 -8.98 12.82
C THR A 129 34.44 -9.53 12.34
N ALA A 130 35.23 -8.71 11.64
CA ALA A 130 36.57 -9.12 11.24
C ALA A 130 37.48 -9.45 12.45
N GLN A 131 37.22 -8.81 13.60
CA GLN A 131 37.95 -8.99 14.84
C GLN A 131 37.50 -10.25 15.60
N SER A 132 36.22 -10.62 15.50
CA SER A 132 35.65 -11.80 16.16
C SER A 132 35.14 -12.79 15.12
N LYS A 133 35.93 -13.84 14.87
CA LYS A 133 35.53 -14.99 14.02
C LYS A 133 34.41 -15.85 14.64
N VAL A 134 33.98 -15.51 15.87
CA VAL A 134 32.87 -16.14 16.57
C VAL A 134 31.70 -15.15 16.60
N ALA A 135 30.52 -15.64 16.24
CA ALA A 135 29.28 -14.87 16.30
C ALA A 135 28.96 -14.50 17.76
N GLN A 136 28.58 -13.24 18.00
CA GLN A 136 28.20 -12.75 19.32
C GLN A 136 26.80 -12.13 19.30
N PRO A 137 25.98 -12.34 20.33
CA PRO A 137 24.66 -11.72 20.41
C PRO A 137 24.75 -10.20 20.32
N ILE A 138 23.82 -9.59 19.57
CA ILE A 138 23.65 -8.14 19.62
C ILE A 138 22.75 -7.81 20.80
N ALA A 139 23.34 -7.22 21.86
CA ALA A 139 22.61 -6.81 23.05
C ALA A 139 21.49 -5.83 22.71
N ASP A 140 20.35 -5.98 23.39
CA ASP A 140 19.18 -5.10 23.33
C ASP A 140 18.65 -4.82 21.91
N MET A 141 18.87 -5.74 20.98
CA MET A 141 18.37 -5.63 19.62
C MET A 141 16.89 -6.03 19.54
N GLU A 142 16.02 -5.04 19.69
CA GLU A 142 14.59 -5.20 19.39
C GLU A 142 14.40 -5.36 17.88
N ALA A 143 13.82 -6.47 17.48
CA ALA A 143 13.65 -6.86 16.09
C ALA A 143 12.49 -7.85 15.95
N TYR A 144 11.85 -7.83 14.79
CA TYR A 144 10.65 -8.62 14.53
C TYR A 144 10.74 -9.38 13.21
N TYR A 145 10.05 -10.51 13.13
CA TYR A 145 9.87 -11.31 11.91
C TYR A 145 8.38 -11.61 11.70
N GLY A 146 8.02 -11.92 10.44
CA GLY A 146 6.66 -12.33 10.09
C GLY A 146 6.34 -13.75 10.53
N ILE A 147 5.21 -13.94 11.20
CA ILE A 147 4.73 -15.27 11.58
C ILE A 147 4.36 -16.03 10.31
N GLY A 148 4.93 -17.21 10.09
CA GLY A 148 4.78 -17.95 8.83
C GLY A 148 5.48 -17.30 7.63
N GLY A 149 6.49 -16.46 7.89
CA GLY A 149 7.26 -15.70 6.91
C GLY A 149 6.86 -14.23 6.84
N MET A 150 7.75 -13.41 6.28
CA MET A 150 7.53 -11.97 6.09
C MET A 150 6.28 -11.63 5.25
N GLN A 151 5.79 -12.57 4.43
CA GLN A 151 4.55 -12.48 3.66
C GLN A 151 3.29 -12.22 4.50
N SER A 152 3.31 -12.55 5.79
CA SER A 152 2.22 -12.22 6.73
C SER A 152 1.84 -10.73 6.71
N ILE A 153 2.82 -9.83 6.56
CA ILE A 153 2.59 -8.38 6.53
C ILE A 153 1.80 -7.94 5.30
N PRO A 154 2.24 -8.21 4.05
CA PRO A 154 1.45 -7.85 2.89
C PRO A 154 0.09 -8.57 2.85
N LEU A 155 -0.04 -9.78 3.40
CA LEU A 155 -1.34 -10.43 3.52
C LEU A 155 -2.28 -9.66 4.45
N SER A 156 -1.80 -9.28 5.64
CA SER A 156 -2.55 -8.43 6.59
C SER A 156 -2.99 -7.12 5.93
N LEU A 157 -2.06 -6.42 5.25
CA LEU A 157 -2.36 -5.16 4.57
C LEU A 157 -3.32 -5.32 3.37
N SER A 158 -3.31 -6.47 2.70
CA SER A 158 -4.20 -6.73 1.55
C SER A 158 -5.64 -7.06 1.97
N SER A 159 -5.88 -7.33 3.25
CA SER A 159 -7.22 -7.66 3.75
C SER A 159 -8.21 -6.52 3.47
N GLY A 160 -9.32 -6.84 2.81
CA GLY A 160 -10.35 -5.85 2.41
C GLY A 160 -9.95 -4.91 1.27
N ILE A 161 -8.79 -5.14 0.61
CA ILE A 161 -8.35 -4.35 -0.54
C ILE A 161 -8.54 -5.16 -1.83
N ASN A 162 -9.02 -4.50 -2.88
CA ASN A 162 -9.07 -5.09 -4.21
C ASN A 162 -7.65 -5.18 -4.80
N VAL A 163 -7.07 -6.38 -4.83
CA VAL A 163 -5.75 -6.65 -5.41
C VAL A 163 -5.91 -7.49 -6.67
N VAL A 164 -5.54 -6.93 -7.82
CA VAL A 164 -5.43 -7.62 -9.10
C VAL A 164 -4.01 -8.19 -9.21
N GLN A 165 -3.90 -9.49 -8.96
CA GLN A 165 -2.66 -10.26 -8.99
C GLN A 165 -2.34 -10.85 -10.38
N ASP A 166 -1.14 -11.46 -10.52
CA ASP A 166 -0.59 -11.94 -11.79
C ASP A 166 -0.70 -10.88 -12.93
N CYS A 167 -0.60 -9.62 -12.53
CA CYS A 167 -0.94 -8.48 -13.36
C CYS A 167 0.29 -7.61 -13.58
N TRP A 168 0.93 -7.81 -14.74
CA TRP A 168 2.03 -6.97 -15.14
C TRP A 168 1.58 -5.72 -15.91
N VAL A 169 1.53 -4.60 -15.19
CA VAL A 169 1.38 -3.27 -15.79
C VAL A 169 2.72 -2.83 -16.37
N SER A 170 2.85 -2.93 -17.69
CA SER A 170 4.09 -2.61 -18.42
C SER A 170 4.57 -1.18 -18.16
N PRO A 171 5.85 -0.96 -17.79
CA PRO A 171 6.36 0.39 -17.59
C PRO A 171 6.34 1.31 -18.82
N SER A 172 6.28 0.75 -20.03
CA SER A 172 6.41 1.52 -21.27
C SER A 172 5.07 2.08 -21.79
N ASN A 173 3.97 1.40 -21.46
CA ASN A 173 2.65 1.65 -22.05
C ASN A 173 1.46 1.16 -21.19
N GLY A 174 1.71 0.63 -19.99
CA GLY A 174 0.70 0.05 -19.11
C GLY A 174 -0.19 1.08 -18.43
N VAL A 175 0.19 2.36 -18.42
CA VAL A 175 -0.66 3.44 -17.90
C VAL A 175 -0.68 4.60 -18.90
N LYS A 176 -1.87 5.14 -19.18
CA LYS A 176 -2.07 6.31 -20.05
C LYS A 176 -3.18 7.20 -19.52
N LEU A 177 -2.99 8.53 -19.59
CA LEU A 177 -4.08 9.48 -19.35
C LEU A 177 -4.91 9.59 -20.64
N LYS A 178 -6.20 9.24 -20.57
CA LYS A 178 -7.17 9.38 -21.67
C LYS A 178 -8.46 9.98 -21.12
N GLY A 179 -8.98 11.05 -21.75
CA GLY A 179 -10.26 11.65 -21.35
C GLY A 179 -10.31 12.07 -19.87
N GLY A 180 -9.19 12.52 -19.30
CA GLY A 180 -9.09 12.91 -17.89
C GLY A 180 -8.97 11.75 -16.89
N LYS A 181 -8.97 10.49 -17.34
CA LYS A 181 -8.81 9.31 -16.49
C LYS A 181 -7.54 8.52 -16.82
N TRP A 182 -7.02 7.81 -15.83
CA TRP A 182 -5.88 6.92 -15.94
C TRP A 182 -6.34 5.54 -16.38
N VAL A 183 -6.05 5.19 -17.62
CA VAL A 183 -6.31 3.86 -18.18
C VAL A 183 -5.14 2.95 -17.84
N VAL A 184 -5.43 1.83 -17.16
CA VAL A 184 -4.45 0.79 -16.79
C VAL A 184 -4.59 -0.38 -17.75
N LYS A 185 -3.45 -0.91 -18.22
CA LYS A 185 -3.35 -2.03 -19.15
C LYS A 185 -2.37 -3.10 -18.67
N SER A 186 -2.70 -4.35 -18.96
CA SER A 186 -1.81 -5.51 -18.82
C SER A 186 -1.90 -6.35 -20.08
N LYS A 187 -0.76 -6.77 -20.63
CA LYS A 187 -0.68 -7.61 -21.85
C LYS A 187 -1.51 -7.10 -23.06
N GLY A 188 -1.75 -5.78 -23.14
CA GLY A 188 -2.53 -5.15 -24.22
C GLY A 188 -3.98 -4.82 -23.84
N GLU A 189 -4.55 -5.57 -22.90
CA GLU A 189 -5.92 -5.44 -22.42
C GLU A 189 -6.09 -4.24 -21.47
N GLU A 190 -7.20 -3.51 -21.59
CA GLU A 190 -7.57 -2.44 -20.63
C GLU A 190 -8.24 -3.08 -19.40
N LEU A 191 -7.63 -2.87 -18.23
CA LEU A 191 -8.13 -3.42 -16.96
C LEU A 191 -9.10 -2.46 -16.26
N GLY A 192 -9.08 -1.17 -16.61
CA GLY A 192 -9.95 -0.16 -16.05
C GLY A 192 -9.48 1.27 -16.28
N SER A 193 -10.34 2.22 -15.95
CA SER A 193 -10.08 3.66 -15.98
C SER A 193 -10.29 4.27 -14.60
N PHE A 194 -9.30 5.00 -14.10
CA PHE A 194 -9.24 5.47 -12.72
C PHE A 194 -9.12 6.99 -12.61
N ASP A 195 -9.66 7.58 -11.56
CA ASP A 195 -9.59 9.04 -11.34
C ASP A 195 -8.21 9.48 -10.86
N LYS A 196 -7.52 8.61 -10.10
CA LYS A 196 -6.17 8.84 -9.56
C LYS A 196 -5.24 7.68 -9.87
N LEU A 197 -3.94 7.97 -9.86
CA LEU A 197 -2.86 7.02 -10.06
C LEU A 197 -1.82 7.18 -8.95
N VAL A 198 -1.41 6.06 -8.36
CA VAL A 198 -0.30 5.95 -7.43
C VAL A 198 0.72 4.97 -8.01
N ILE A 199 1.99 5.37 -8.05
CA ILE A 199 3.09 4.51 -8.46
C ILE A 199 3.85 4.06 -7.21
N ALA A 200 3.66 2.79 -6.82
CA ALA A 200 4.29 2.16 -5.67
C ALA A 200 5.25 1.03 -6.12
N HIS A 201 6.11 1.35 -7.09
CA HIS A 201 7.02 0.39 -7.73
C HIS A 201 8.50 0.78 -7.50
N ASN A 202 9.44 -0.13 -7.78
CA ASN A 202 10.87 0.19 -7.78
C ASN A 202 11.22 1.37 -8.72
N GLY A 203 12.30 2.10 -8.41
CA GLY A 203 12.64 3.37 -9.07
C GLY A 203 12.74 3.28 -10.59
N LYS A 204 13.37 2.24 -11.15
CA LYS A 204 13.53 2.07 -12.60
C LYS A 204 12.20 1.87 -13.34
N CYS A 205 11.27 1.11 -12.78
CA CYS A 205 9.96 0.95 -13.40
C CYS A 205 9.06 2.16 -13.13
N ALA A 206 9.17 2.78 -11.95
CA ALA A 206 8.44 4.00 -11.62
C ALA A 206 8.82 5.15 -12.57
N ASP A 207 10.12 5.38 -12.81
CA ASP A 207 10.63 6.35 -13.79
C ASP A 207 10.02 6.13 -15.19
N ARG A 208 10.05 4.88 -15.68
CA ARG A 208 9.47 4.52 -16.98
C ARG A 208 7.96 4.72 -17.04
N LEU A 209 7.22 4.27 -16.02
CA LEU A 209 5.77 4.46 -15.90
C LEU A 209 5.40 5.95 -15.93
N MET A 210 6.21 6.78 -15.26
CA MET A 210 5.97 8.22 -15.14
C MET A 210 6.41 9.03 -16.35
N SER A 211 7.27 8.48 -17.22
CA SER A 211 7.87 9.20 -18.36
C SER A 211 6.88 9.90 -19.28
N LYS A 212 5.70 9.30 -19.48
CA LYS A 212 4.63 9.82 -20.35
C LYS A 212 3.47 10.49 -19.60
N THR A 213 3.62 10.70 -18.29
CA THR A 213 2.62 11.40 -17.47
C THR A 213 2.81 12.92 -17.55
N PRO A 214 1.76 13.73 -17.28
CA PRO A 214 1.88 15.18 -17.16
C PRO A 214 2.58 15.64 -15.87
N ALA A 215 2.77 14.77 -14.88
CA ALA A 215 3.41 15.09 -13.60
C ALA A 215 4.94 15.17 -13.71
N LYS A 216 5.45 16.10 -14.52
CA LYS A 216 6.87 16.21 -14.87
C LYS A 216 7.76 16.51 -13.67
N GLU A 217 7.31 17.36 -12.74
CA GLU A 217 8.06 17.70 -11.53
C GLU A 217 8.26 16.47 -10.63
N LEU A 218 7.19 15.71 -10.38
CA LEU A 218 7.27 14.45 -9.63
C LEU A 218 8.11 13.40 -10.36
N HIS A 219 7.96 13.29 -11.68
CA HIS A 219 8.78 12.38 -12.49
C HIS A 219 10.27 12.69 -12.37
N ASN A 220 10.67 13.96 -12.33
CA ASN A 220 12.08 14.34 -12.20
C ASN A 220 12.72 13.82 -10.90
N LEU A 221 11.95 13.68 -9.82
CA LEU A 221 12.44 13.11 -8.55
C LEU A 221 12.79 11.61 -8.65
N LEU A 222 12.27 10.91 -9.67
CA LEU A 222 12.52 9.47 -9.89
C LEU A 222 13.75 9.20 -10.74
N ARG A 223 14.36 10.22 -11.35
CA ARG A 223 15.53 10.04 -12.21
C ARG A 223 16.75 9.78 -11.35
N VAL A 224 17.17 8.53 -11.29
CA VAL A 224 18.33 8.09 -10.51
C VAL A 224 19.51 7.80 -11.43
N ASN A 225 20.72 8.22 -11.03
CA ASN A 225 21.94 7.71 -11.65
C ASN A 225 22.35 6.42 -10.92
N PHE A 226 22.20 5.27 -11.57
CA PHE A 226 22.74 4.02 -11.04
C PHE A 226 24.24 3.98 -11.32
N ALA A 227 25.04 4.31 -10.30
CA ALA A 227 26.49 4.15 -10.33
C ALA A 227 26.91 3.02 -9.37
N ASP A 228 27.88 2.22 -9.78
CA ASP A 228 28.56 1.20 -8.96
C ASP A 228 29.53 1.81 -7.93
N ARG A 229 29.69 3.15 -7.94
CA ARG A 229 30.58 3.91 -7.06
C ARG A 229 29.87 5.08 -6.40
N VAL A 230 30.09 5.25 -5.09
CA VAL A 230 29.65 6.42 -4.31
C VAL A 230 30.63 7.58 -4.58
N SER A 231 30.13 8.81 -4.78
CA SER A 231 31.02 9.96 -5.04
C SER A 231 31.92 10.27 -3.82
N LYS A 232 33.17 10.69 -4.08
CA LYS A 232 34.15 11.02 -3.03
C LYS A 232 33.71 12.13 -2.07
N SER A 233 32.79 13.00 -2.49
CA SER A 233 32.25 14.08 -1.66
C SER A 233 31.05 13.66 -0.81
N GLY A 234 30.64 12.38 -0.85
CA GLY A 234 29.50 11.85 -0.12
C GLY A 234 28.28 12.73 -0.31
N GLY A 235 27.61 12.60 -1.46
CA GLY A 235 26.54 13.51 -1.90
C GLY A 235 25.76 14.11 -0.73
N LYS A 236 25.84 15.44 -0.55
CA LYS A 236 25.28 16.17 0.62
C LYS A 236 23.75 16.09 0.73
N ARG A 237 23.12 15.28 -0.11
CA ARG A 237 21.70 14.94 -0.23
C ARG A 237 21.62 13.54 -0.85
N MET A 238 20.55 12.80 -0.60
CA MET A 238 20.09 11.78 -1.56
C MET A 238 19.68 12.53 -2.85
N THR A 239 20.66 12.91 -3.66
CA THR A 239 20.44 13.55 -4.96
C THR A 239 20.29 12.46 -5.99
N LEU A 240 19.04 12.17 -6.30
CA LEU A 240 18.64 11.50 -7.52
C LEU A 240 18.67 12.58 -8.64
N ASN A 241 19.89 12.75 -9.19
CA ASN A 241 20.32 13.64 -10.28
C ASN A 241 20.58 15.14 -10.04
N ARG A 242 21.45 15.66 -10.93
CA ARG A 242 22.00 17.03 -11.03
C ARG A 242 20.94 18.07 -11.37
#